data_AF-A0A7G9FPU6-F1
#
_entry.id   AF-A0A7G9FPU6-F1
#
_cell.length_a   1.000
_cell.length_b   1.000
_cell.length_c   1.000
_cell.angle_alpha   90.00
_cell.angle_beta   90.00
_cell.angle_gamma   90.00
#
_symmetry.space_group_name_H-M   'P 1'
#
loop_
_entity.id
_entity.type
_entity.pdbx_description
1 polymer ?
#
loop_
_entity_poly.entity_id
_entity_poly.type
_entity_poly.pdbx_seq_one_letter_code
_entity_poly.pdbx_strand_id
1 'polypeptide(L)'
;MCMTKTELNKVVEELRSLKTLKNETEQQIRELESGIIEFLNETVECETVDKNGKPIKQYIGTDYKTTYSTQTRENVKKDEVKKYLTDEEYEKCITRSTFGVLRVQ
;
A
#
# COMPACT_ATOMS: atom_id res chain seq x y z
N MET A 1 -14.23 19.69 24.77
CA MET A 1 -14.05 18.93 26.02
C MET A 1 -12.69 18.26 25.96
N CYS A 2 -11.83 18.48 26.96
CA CYS A 2 -10.54 17.81 27.04
C CYS A 2 -10.73 16.49 27.78
N MET A 3 -10.29 15.40 27.15
CA MET A 3 -10.26 14.06 27.74
C MET A 3 -9.36 14.05 28.98
N THR A 4 -9.78 13.35 30.04
CA THR A 4 -8.96 13.11 31.23
C THR A 4 -7.89 12.06 30.96
N LYS A 5 -6.85 11.99 31.81
CA LYS A 5 -5.79 10.96 31.68
C LYS A 5 -6.34 9.53 31.72
N THR A 6 -7.35 9.29 32.57
CA THR A 6 -7.97 7.96 32.71
C THR A 6 -8.74 7.57 31.46
N GLU A 7 -9.47 8.50 30.85
CA GLU A 7 -10.16 8.27 29.58
C GLU A 7 -9.17 8.07 28.44
N LEU A 8 -8.07 8.83 28.41
CA LEU A 8 -7.00 8.66 27.42
C LEU A 8 -6.40 7.25 27.48
N ASN A 9 -6.12 6.74 28.68
CA ASN A 9 -5.58 5.39 28.83
C ASN A 9 -6.53 4.33 28.26
N LYS A 10 -7.82 4.43 28.55
CA LYS A 10 -8.84 3.51 28.00
C LYS A 10 -8.89 3.57 26.47
N VAL A 11 -8.90 4.77 25.90
CA VAL A 11 -8.93 4.96 24.44
C VAL A 11 -7.64 4.44 23.78
N VAL A 12 -6.49 4.60 24.44
CA VAL A 12 -5.21 4.06 23.96
C VAL A 12 -5.21 2.52 23.98
N GLU A 13 -5.75 1.90 25.03
CA GLU A 13 -5.88 0.45 25.12
C GLU A 13 -6.80 -0.11 24.03
N GLU A 14 -7.96 0.50 23.83
CA GLU A 14 -8.89 0.14 22.76
C GLU A 14 -8.24 0.29 21.37
N LEU A 15 -7.56 1.40 21.13
CA LEU A 15 -6.85 1.65 19.87
C LEU A 15 -5.78 0.59 19.61
N ARG A 16 -5.01 0.17 20.63
CA ARG A 16 -4.00 -0.88 20.48
C ARG A 16 -4.66 -2.22 20.12
N SER A 17 -5.75 -2.59 20.80
CA SER A 17 -6.50 -3.80 20.48
C SER A 17 -6.98 -3.81 19.02
N LEU A 18 -7.55 -2.70 18.56
CA LEU A 18 -8.01 -2.57 17.17
C LEU A 18 -6.86 -2.62 16.16
N LYS A 19 -5.69 -2.05 16.48
CA LYS A 19 -4.49 -2.16 15.63
C LYS A 19 -4.00 -3.60 15.51
N THR A 20 -4.02 -4.36 16.59
CA THR A 20 -3.66 -5.78 16.57
C THR A 20 -4.59 -6.57 15.66
N LEU A 21 -5.91 -6.43 15.85
CA LEU A 21 -6.91 -7.08 15.01
C LEU A 21 -6.77 -6.69 13.54
N LYS A 22 -6.50 -5.41 13.27
CA LYS A 22 -6.23 -4.92 11.91
C LYS A 22 -5.02 -5.62 11.29
N ASN A 23 -3.91 -5.73 12.02
CA ASN A 23 -2.71 -6.40 11.51
C ASN A 23 -2.95 -7.88 11.23
N GLU A 24 -3.66 -8.58 12.12
CA GLU A 24 -4.03 -9.99 11.93
C GLU A 24 -4.92 -10.15 10.69
N THR A 25 -5.90 -9.26 10.52
CA THR A 25 -6.81 -9.27 9.36
C THR A 25 -6.04 -8.96 8.07
N GLU A 26 -5.15 -7.96 8.08
CA GLU A 26 -4.30 -7.65 6.92
C GLU A 26 -3.39 -8.83 6.54
N GLN A 27 -2.91 -9.60 7.53
CA GLN A 27 -2.12 -10.80 7.28
C GLN A 27 -2.95 -11.91 6.61
N GLN A 28 -4.16 -12.19 7.12
CA GLN A 28 -5.06 -13.17 6.52
C GLN A 28 -5.48 -12.77 5.10
N ILE A 29 -5.74 -11.49 4.85
CA ILE A 29 -6.03 -10.97 3.51
C ILE A 29 -4.85 -11.26 2.57
N ARG A 30 -3.62 -10.97 2.99
CA ARG A 30 -2.42 -11.22 2.17
C ARG A 30 -2.25 -12.71 1.85
N GLU A 31 -2.52 -13.59 2.81
CA GLU A 31 -2.44 -15.05 2.57
C GLU A 31 -3.46 -15.50 1.51
N LEU A 32 -4.69 -15.00 1.57
CA LEU A 32 -5.72 -15.27 0.56
C LEU A 32 -5.34 -14.68 -0.81
N GLU A 33 -4.84 -13.44 -0.83
CA GLU A 33 -4.34 -12.79 -2.06
C GLU A 33 -3.20 -13.58 -2.69
N SER A 34 -2.25 -14.08 -1.89
CA SER A 34 -1.17 -14.94 -2.36
C SER A 34 -1.68 -16.21 -3.03
N GLY A 35 -2.63 -16.92 -2.42
CA GLY A 35 -3.23 -18.12 -3.02
C GLY A 35 -3.95 -17.83 -4.35
N ILE A 36 -4.63 -16.68 -4.45
CA ILE A 36 -5.26 -16.23 -5.69
C ILE A 36 -4.20 -15.93 -6.78
N ILE A 37 -3.10 -15.27 -6.41
CA ILE A 37 -2.00 -14.96 -7.34
C ILE A 37 -1.33 -16.26 -7.82
N GLU A 38 -1.10 -17.23 -6.95
CA GLU A 38 -0.55 -18.55 -7.31
C GLU A 38 -1.44 -19.23 -8.35
N PHE A 39 -2.74 -19.33 -8.10
CA PHE A 39 -3.70 -19.88 -9.05
C PHE A 39 -3.65 -19.18 -10.43
N LEU A 40 -3.63 -17.85 -10.45
CA LEU A 40 -3.56 -17.06 -11.69
C LEU A 40 -2.24 -17.25 -12.45
N ASN A 41 -1.13 -17.52 -11.75
CA ASN A 41 0.17 -17.74 -12.37
C ASN A 41 0.30 -19.16 -12.93
N GLU A 42 -0.19 -20.18 -12.22
CA GLU A 42 -0.11 -21.59 -12.61
C GLU A 42 -1.11 -21.96 -13.71
N THR A 43 -2.23 -21.25 -13.80
CA THR A 43 -3.26 -21.51 -14.81
C THR A 43 -2.95 -20.79 -16.11
N VAL A 44 -2.55 -21.54 -17.14
CA VAL A 44 -2.24 -21.01 -18.48
C VAL A 44 -3.45 -20.28 -19.10
N GLU A 45 -4.66 -20.78 -18.87
CA GLU A 45 -5.91 -20.19 -19.39
C GLU A 45 -6.20 -18.78 -18.85
N CYS A 46 -5.53 -18.38 -17.77
CA CYS A 46 -5.67 -17.03 -17.22
C CYS A 46 -4.85 -16.00 -18.00
N GLU A 47 -3.98 -16.40 -18.93
CA GLU A 47 -3.19 -15.46 -19.74
C GLU A 47 -4.06 -14.66 -20.70
N THR A 48 -4.01 -13.34 -20.58
CA THR A 48 -4.72 -12.44 -21.49
C THR A 48 -3.98 -11.10 -21.63
N VAL A 49 -4.54 -10.20 -22.42
CA VAL A 49 -4.01 -8.85 -22.63
C VAL A 49 -5.00 -7.81 -22.12
N ASP A 50 -4.48 -6.73 -21.55
CA ASP A 50 -5.30 -5.59 -21.18
C ASP A 50 -5.72 -4.76 -22.42
N LYS A 51 -6.53 -3.73 -22.20
CA LYS A 51 -6.97 -2.78 -23.24
C LYS A 51 -5.84 -2.03 -23.95
N ASN A 52 -4.63 -2.04 -23.40
CA ASN A 52 -3.44 -1.40 -23.94
C ASN A 52 -2.47 -2.43 -24.56
N GLY A 53 -2.84 -3.71 -24.65
CA GLY A 53 -2.01 -4.79 -25.18
C GLY A 53 -0.95 -5.32 -24.21
N LYS A 54 -1.01 -4.97 -22.91
CA LYS A 54 -0.06 -5.46 -21.90
C LYS A 54 -0.49 -6.86 -21.41
N PRO A 55 0.45 -7.82 -21.28
CA PRO A 55 0.12 -9.13 -20.72
C PRO A 55 -0.32 -9.01 -19.26
N ILE A 56 -1.44 -9.66 -18.95
CA ILE A 56 -2.03 -9.75 -17.60
C ILE A 56 -2.51 -11.19 -17.36
N LYS A 57 -2.75 -11.53 -16.09
CA LYS A 57 -3.47 -12.76 -15.72
C LYS A 57 -4.87 -12.39 -15.27
N GLN A 58 -5.90 -13.04 -15.81
CA GLN A 58 -7.30 -12.75 -15.50
C GLN A 58 -8.12 -14.03 -15.40
N TYR A 59 -8.99 -14.09 -14.39
CA TYR A 59 -10.01 -15.12 -14.23
C TYR A 59 -11.38 -14.48 -14.05
N ILE A 60 -12.42 -15.03 -14.68
CA ILE A 60 -13.81 -14.58 -14.57
C ILE A 60 -14.61 -15.72 -13.94
N GLY A 61 -15.07 -15.51 -12.71
CA GLY A 61 -15.98 -16.41 -12.00
C GLY A 61 -17.45 -16.09 -12.28
N THR A 62 -18.35 -16.67 -11.48
CA THR A 62 -19.79 -16.50 -11.65
C THR A 62 -20.26 -15.07 -11.36
N ASP A 63 -19.72 -14.45 -10.31
CA ASP A 63 -20.08 -13.11 -9.83
C ASP A 63 -18.86 -12.21 -9.56
N TYR A 64 -17.65 -12.67 -9.88
CA TYR A 64 -16.41 -11.94 -9.65
C TYR A 64 -15.46 -12.01 -10.84
N LYS A 65 -14.55 -11.03 -10.90
CA LYS A 65 -13.41 -11.02 -11.82
C LYS A 65 -12.15 -10.68 -11.04
N THR A 66 -11.11 -11.48 -11.26
CA THR A 66 -9.79 -11.27 -10.66
C THR A 66 -8.79 -10.94 -11.74
N THR A 67 -7.92 -9.96 -11.50
CA THR A 67 -6.87 -9.57 -12.44
C THR A 67 -5.57 -9.31 -11.70
N TYR A 68 -4.51 -9.96 -12.14
CA TYR A 68 -3.16 -9.76 -11.66
C TYR A 68 -2.29 -9.16 -12.76
N SER A 69 -1.61 -8.07 -12.44
CA SER A 69 -0.73 -7.35 -13.37
C SER A 69 0.44 -6.73 -12.61
N THR A 70 1.63 -6.78 -13.22
CA THR A 70 2.83 -6.19 -12.63
C THR A 70 2.80 -4.67 -12.78
N GLN A 71 2.92 -3.94 -11.67
CA GLN A 71 3.08 -2.49 -11.68
C GLN A 71 4.53 -2.13 -11.34
N THR A 72 5.08 -1.16 -12.09
CA THR A 72 6.42 -0.63 -11.84
C THR A 72 6.30 0.77 -11.30
N ARG A 73 6.99 1.07 -10.20
CA ARG A 73 7.12 2.42 -9.66
C ARG A 73 8.58 2.85 -9.71
N GLU A 74 8.83 3.95 -10.40
CA GLU A 74 10.14 4.58 -10.40
C GLU A 74 10.27 5.51 -9.20
N ASN A 75 11.38 5.39 -8.46
CA ASN A 75 11.71 6.28 -7.35
C ASN A 75 13.00 7.01 -7.68
N VAL A 76 13.00 8.32 -7.49
CA VAL A 76 14.17 9.16 -7.72
C VAL A 76 15.10 9.07 -6.51
N LYS A 77 16.37 8.72 -6.75
CA LYS A 77 17.43 8.76 -5.73
C LYS A 77 17.80 10.21 -5.45
N LYS A 78 17.12 10.81 -4.46
CA LYS A 78 17.27 12.24 -4.12
C LYS A 78 18.73 12.63 -3.84
N ASP A 79 19.50 11.77 -3.22
CA ASP A 79 20.91 12.05 -2.87
C ASP A 79 21.83 12.10 -4.09
N GLU A 80 21.54 11.31 -5.12
CA GLU A 80 22.26 11.38 -6.39
C GLU A 80 21.89 12.65 -7.16
N VAL A 81 20.60 13.01 -7.17
CA VAL A 81 20.11 14.24 -7.84
C VAL A 81 20.74 15.50 -7.23
N LYS A 82 20.94 15.55 -5.91
CA LYS A 82 21.62 16.66 -5.24
C LYS A 82 23.07 16.87 -5.67
N LYS A 83 23.74 15.87 -6.27
CA LYS A 83 25.11 16.04 -6.80
C LYS A 83 25.13 16.85 -8.09
N TYR A 84 24.00 16.93 -8.81
CA TYR A 84 23.87 17.57 -10.11
C TYR A 84 23.19 18.93 -10.06
N LEU A 85 22.46 19.23 -8.99
CA LEU A 85 21.74 20.49 -8.81
C LEU A 85 22.42 21.34 -7.74
N THR A 86 22.39 22.66 -7.92
CA THR A 86 22.71 23.59 -6.83
C THR A 86 21.60 23.59 -5.77
N ASP A 87 21.91 24.03 -4.55
CA ASP A 87 20.92 24.08 -3.46
C ASP A 87 19.68 24.91 -3.82
N GLU A 88 19.87 26.01 -4.56
CA GLU A 88 18.77 26.88 -5.02
C GLU A 88 17.87 26.21 -6.09
N GLU A 89 18.46 25.43 -6.99
CA GLU A 89 17.71 24.66 -7.99
C GLU A 89 16.96 23.50 -7.35
N TYR A 90 17.58 22.84 -6.37
CA TYR A 90 16.96 21.76 -5.64
C TYR A 90 15.74 22.23 -4.85
N GLU A 91 15.82 23.38 -4.17
CA GLU A 91 14.71 23.92 -3.38
C GLU A 91 13.49 24.27 -4.24
N LYS A 92 13.68 24.74 -5.48
CA LYS A 92 12.59 24.99 -6.45
C LYS A 92 11.83 23.72 -6.84
N CYS A 93 12.43 22.55 -6.68
CA CYS A 93 11.82 21.25 -6.98
C CYS A 93 11.09 20.62 -5.78
N ILE A 94 11.10 21.26 -4.60
CA ILE A 94 10.51 20.70 -3.37
C ILE A 94 9.14 21.33 -3.10
N THR A 95 8.13 20.48 -2.93
CA THR A 95 6.85 20.88 -2.34
C THR A 95 6.81 20.41 -0.88
N ARG A 96 6.67 21.34 0.07
CA ARG A 96 6.56 21.03 1.50
C ARG A 96 5.10 21.03 1.94
N SER A 97 4.62 19.91 2.46
CA SER A 97 3.34 19.82 3.17
C SER A 97 3.58 19.31 4.59
N THR A 98 2.88 19.91 5.56
CA THR A 98 2.96 19.52 6.97
C THR A 98 1.65 18.88 7.37
N PHE A 99 1.71 17.71 8.03
CA PHE A 99 0.54 17.00 8.52
C PHE A 99 0.83 16.41 9.91
N GLY A 100 -0.20 16.39 10.76
CA GLY A 100 -0.10 15.82 12.10
C GLY A 100 -0.01 14.30 12.04
N VAL A 101 0.92 13.72 12.81
CA VAL A 101 1.06 12.26 12.94
C VAL A 101 0.91 11.88 14.41
N LEU A 102 -0.08 11.06 14.71
CA LEU A 102 -0.22 10.43 16.03
C LEU A 102 0.48 9.07 16.02
N ARG A 103 1.48 8.89 16.89
CA ARG A 103 2.11 7.58 17.12
C ARG A 103 1.72 7.09 18.51
N VAL A 104 1.04 5.95 18.54
CA VAL A 104 0.73 5.21 19.76
C VAL A 104 1.45 3.88 19.64
N GLN A 105 2.54 3.76 20.41
CA GLN A 105 3.29 2.52 20.64
C GLN A 105 2.53 1.66 21.64
#